data_AF-A0A437JAT7-F1
#
_entry.id   AF-A0A437JAT7-F1
#
_cell.length_a   1.000
_cell.length_b   1.000
_cell.length_c   1.000
_cell.angle_alpha   90.00
_cell.angle_beta   90.00
_cell.angle_gamma   90.00
#
_symmetry.space_group_name_H-M   'P 1'
#
loop_
_entity.id
_entity.type
_entity.pdbx_description
1 polymer ?
#
loop_
_entity_poly.entity_id
_entity_poly.type
_entity_poly.pdbx_seq_one_letter_code
_entity_poly.pdbx_strand_id
1 'polypeptide(L)'
;MLFAAIGLLLGGLDELAVDLIYLGRTAWRRATVYRRNSPMTTQTLPLPATPGRMAIFVPAWREAGVIGPMLWTALRAWGHGDYRIFVGVYPNDPETIDAVAGLAEGDPRIVLAIHNREGPTTKADCLNLLWRAMQRDEQAGIM
;
A
#
# COMPACT_ATOMS: atom_id res chain seq x y z
N MET A 1 -32.70 22.00 2.06
CA MET A 1 -32.31 21.95 0.63
C MET A 1 -31.22 22.97 0.29
N LEU A 2 -31.33 24.25 0.68
CA LEU A 2 -30.29 25.27 0.38
C LEU A 2 -28.89 24.95 0.95
N PHE A 3 -28.82 24.44 2.19
CA PHE A 3 -27.55 24.02 2.82
C PHE A 3 -26.82 22.92 2.04
N ALA A 4 -27.56 21.88 1.62
CA ALA A 4 -27.00 20.79 0.82
C ALA A 4 -26.56 21.28 -0.58
N ALA A 5 -27.31 22.21 -1.19
CA ALA A 5 -26.95 22.79 -2.48
C ALA A 5 -25.65 23.61 -2.41
N ILE A 6 -25.45 24.38 -1.35
CA ILE A 6 -24.20 25.13 -1.13
C ILE A 6 -23.03 24.16 -0.88
N GLY A 7 -23.22 23.12 -0.06
CA GLY A 7 -22.19 22.11 0.19
C GLY A 7 -21.77 21.36 -1.07
N LEU A 8 -22.72 20.98 -1.92
CA LEU A 8 -22.45 20.35 -3.23
C LEU A 8 -21.72 21.30 -4.17
N LEU A 9 -22.06 22.59 -4.17
CA LEU A 9 -21.42 23.57 -5.03
C LEU A 9 -19.96 23.83 -4.61
N LEU A 10 -19.69 23.92 -3.31
CA LEU A 10 -18.32 24.04 -2.79
C LEU A 10 -17.50 22.78 -3.06
N GLY A 11 -18.06 21.59 -2.85
CA GLY A 11 -17.37 20.34 -3.20
C GLY A 11 -17.11 20.20 -4.71
N GLY A 12 -18.07 20.62 -5.54
CA GLY A 12 -17.91 20.61 -6.99
C GLY A 12 -16.87 21.62 -7.50
N LEU A 13 -16.70 22.76 -6.84
CA LEU A 13 -15.66 23.73 -7.17
C LEU A 13 -14.25 23.21 -6.85
N ASP A 14 -14.10 22.47 -5.75
CA ASP A 14 -12.83 21.83 -5.39
C ASP A 14 -12.42 20.78 -6.43
N GLU A 15 -13.37 19.91 -6.82
CA GLU A 15 -13.14 18.91 -7.87
C GLU A 15 -12.76 19.57 -9.22
N LEU A 16 -13.50 20.62 -9.61
CA LEU A 16 -13.22 21.36 -10.84
C LEU A 16 -11.84 22.04 -10.82
N ALA A 17 -11.39 22.52 -9.65
CA ALA A 17 -10.07 23.11 -9.50
C ALA A 17 -8.96 22.09 -9.71
N VAL A 18 -9.09 20.88 -9.15
CA VAL A 18 -8.15 19.77 -9.35
C VAL A 18 -8.09 19.39 -10.84
N ASP A 19 -9.25 19.30 -11.51
CA ASP A 19 -9.34 19.01 -12.94
C ASP A 19 -8.62 20.06 -13.80
N LEU A 20 -8.84 21.35 -13.51
CA LEU A 20 -8.20 22.46 -14.22
C LEU A 20 -6.67 22.46 -14.04
N ILE A 21 -6.19 22.22 -12.82
CA ILE A 21 -4.75 22.11 -12.53
C ILE A 21 -4.15 20.93 -13.29
N TYR A 22 -4.82 19.77 -13.29
CA TYR A 22 -4.37 18.59 -14.01
C TYR A 22 -4.33 18.82 -15.52
N LEU A 23 -5.39 19.39 -16.12
CA LEU A 23 -5.43 19.72 -17.54
C LEU A 23 -4.34 20.72 -17.91
N GLY A 24 -4.20 21.80 -17.15
CA GLY A 24 -3.20 22.84 -17.38
C GLY A 24 -1.77 22.28 -17.31
N ARG A 25 -1.46 21.48 -16.28
CA ARG A 25 -0.17 20.81 -16.11
C ARG A 25 0.11 19.82 -17.24
N THR A 26 -0.90 19.07 -17.67
CA THR A 26 -0.78 18.09 -18.76
C THR A 26 -0.55 18.80 -20.10
N ALA A 27 -1.31 19.85 -20.40
CA ALA A 27 -1.16 20.66 -21.61
C ALA A 27 0.22 21.33 -21.66
N TRP A 28 0.65 21.94 -20.55
CA TRP A 28 1.97 22.56 -20.45
C TRP A 28 3.11 21.56 -20.63
N ARG A 29 3.05 20.39 -19.97
CA ARG A 29 4.05 19.32 -20.14
C ARG A 29 4.07 18.78 -21.57
N ARG A 30 2.92 18.61 -22.23
CA ARG A 30 2.85 18.23 -23.65
C ARG A 30 3.49 19.27 -24.56
N ALA A 31 3.21 20.55 -24.30
CA ALA A 31 3.72 21.65 -25.12
C ALA A 31 5.22 21.92 -24.94
N THR A 32 5.78 21.68 -23.74
CA THR A 32 7.17 22.04 -23.41
C THR A 32 8.11 20.86 -23.25
N VAL A 33 7.71 19.86 -22.45
CA VAL A 33 8.58 18.74 -22.03
C VAL A 33 8.52 17.59 -23.05
N TYR A 34 7.31 17.13 -23.38
CA TYR A 34 7.13 15.98 -24.27
C TYR A 34 7.33 16.29 -25.76
N ARG A 35 7.60 17.55 -26.10
CA ARG A 35 8.04 17.95 -27.45
C ARG A 35 9.48 17.54 -27.75
N ARG A 36 10.31 17.38 -26.71
CA ARG A 36 11.75 17.07 -26.81
C ARG A 36 12.11 15.68 -26.30
N ASN A 37 11.37 15.17 -25.32
CA ASN A 37 11.59 13.86 -24.70
C ASN A 37 10.32 13.01 -24.78
N SER A 38 10.39 11.79 -25.33
CA SER A 38 9.26 10.86 -25.27
C SER A 38 8.90 10.53 -23.83
N PRO A 39 7.60 10.47 -23.46
CA PRO A 39 7.20 10.02 -22.13
C PRO A 39 7.76 8.63 -21.86
N MET A 40 8.49 8.44 -20.75
CA MET A 40 8.82 7.09 -20.28
C MET A 40 7.51 6.40 -19.90
N THR A 41 7.17 5.37 -20.66
CA THR A 41 6.08 4.44 -20.37
C THR A 41 6.63 3.27 -19.56
N THR A 42 5.77 2.57 -18.83
CA THR A 42 6.15 1.32 -18.14
C THR A 42 6.79 0.28 -19.07
N GLN A 43 6.47 0.32 -20.36
CA GLN A 43 7.07 -0.54 -21.40
C GLN A 43 8.46 -0.12 -21.85
N THR A 44 8.86 1.15 -21.62
CA THR A 44 10.16 1.70 -22.03
C THR A 44 11.11 1.92 -20.86
N LEU A 45 10.64 1.65 -19.64
CA LEU A 45 11.47 1.61 -18.44
C LEU A 45 12.42 0.39 -18.54
N PRO A 46 13.75 0.61 -18.62
CA PRO A 46 14.69 -0.50 -18.58
C PRO A 46 14.52 -1.24 -17.25
N LEU A 47 14.60 -2.57 -17.29
CA LEU A 47 14.62 -3.36 -16.06
C LEU A 47 15.84 -2.93 -15.23
N PRO A 48 15.69 -2.76 -13.90
CA PRO A 48 16.82 -2.48 -13.04
C PRO A 48 17.88 -3.57 -13.19
N ALA A 49 19.15 -3.17 -13.30
CA ALA A 49 20.27 -4.13 -13.35
C ALA A 49 20.34 -5.00 -12.08
N THR A 50 19.87 -4.46 -10.95
CA THR A 50 19.69 -5.15 -9.67
C THR A 50 18.31 -4.81 -9.13
N PRO A 51 17.31 -5.69 -9.28
CA PRO A 51 16.01 -5.51 -8.65
C PRO A 51 16.21 -5.50 -7.13
N GLY A 52 15.71 -4.45 -6.45
CA GLY A 52 15.72 -4.40 -4.99
C GLY A 52 14.60 -5.26 -4.41
N ARG A 53 14.79 -5.74 -3.18
CA ARG A 53 13.74 -6.40 -2.41
C ARG A 53 12.57 -5.44 -2.12
N MET A 54 11.34 -5.92 -2.28
CA MET A 54 10.14 -5.13 -2.00
C MET A 54 9.56 -5.44 -0.60
N ALA A 55 9.33 -4.41 0.21
CA ALA A 55 8.50 -4.53 1.41
C ALA A 55 7.07 -4.10 1.11
N ILE A 56 6.12 -4.98 1.43
CA ILE A 56 4.69 -4.78 1.19
C ILE A 56 3.99 -4.68 2.53
N PHE A 57 3.27 -3.58 2.77
CA PHE A 57 2.59 -3.34 4.04
C PHE A 57 1.10 -3.55 3.92
N VAL A 58 0.55 -4.43 4.74
CA VAL A 58 -0.87 -4.78 4.79
C VAL A 58 -1.40 -4.56 6.19
N PRO A 59 -2.06 -3.41 6.47
CA PRO A 59 -2.79 -3.24 7.72
C PRO A 59 -4.11 -4.02 7.65
N ALA A 60 -4.36 -4.90 8.62
CA ALA A 60 -5.54 -5.75 8.70
C ALA A 60 -6.27 -5.57 10.05
N TRP A 61 -7.56 -5.25 10.00
CA TRP A 61 -8.43 -5.13 11.18
C TRP A 61 -9.81 -5.70 10.88
N ARG A 62 -10.15 -6.78 11.59
CA ARG A 62 -11.35 -7.60 11.41
C ARG A 62 -11.49 -8.11 9.98
N GLU A 63 -10.39 -8.63 9.45
CA GLU A 63 -10.26 -9.10 8.06
C GLU A 63 -10.06 -10.61 7.95
N ALA A 64 -10.28 -11.38 9.03
CA ALA A 64 -10.10 -12.84 9.09
C ALA A 64 -10.66 -13.60 7.87
N GLY A 65 -11.83 -13.21 7.38
CA GLY A 65 -12.49 -13.85 6.23
C GLY A 65 -11.83 -13.60 4.87
N VAL A 66 -10.94 -12.60 4.74
CA VAL A 66 -10.35 -12.19 3.47
C VAL A 66 -8.82 -12.15 3.47
N ILE A 67 -8.19 -11.97 4.63
CA ILE A 67 -6.74 -11.78 4.74
C ILE A 67 -5.97 -13.02 4.26
N GLY A 68 -6.41 -14.22 4.66
CA GLY A 68 -5.78 -15.47 4.27
C GLY A 68 -5.81 -15.70 2.75
N PRO A 69 -7.00 -15.70 2.11
CA PRO A 69 -7.12 -15.81 0.65
C PRO A 69 -6.33 -14.75 -0.12
N MET A 70 -6.28 -13.51 0.39
CA MET A 70 -5.52 -12.42 -0.23
C MET A 70 -4.02 -12.71 -0.21
N LEU A 71 -3.47 -13.07 0.96
CA LEU A 71 -2.05 -13.41 1.12
C LEU A 71 -1.66 -14.62 0.27
N TRP A 72 -2.49 -15.67 0.28
CA TRP A 72 -2.24 -16.86 -0.54
C TRP A 72 -2.24 -16.55 -2.05
N THR A 73 -3.18 -15.72 -2.50
CA THR A 73 -3.24 -15.28 -3.90
C THR A 73 -2.01 -14.46 -4.27
N ALA A 74 -1.58 -13.56 -3.40
CA ALA A 74 -0.38 -12.75 -3.58
C ALA A 74 0.88 -13.62 -3.70
N LEU A 75 1.06 -14.59 -2.80
CA LEU A 75 2.19 -15.53 -2.84
C LEU A 75 2.24 -16.32 -4.15
N ARG A 76 1.08 -16.78 -4.63
CA ARG A 76 0.98 -17.51 -5.91
C ARG A 76 1.24 -16.63 -7.12
N ALA A 77 0.68 -15.42 -7.14
CA ALA A 77 0.80 -14.51 -8.27
C ALA A 77 2.24 -13.98 -8.44
N TRP A 78 2.91 -13.67 -7.33
CA TRP A 78 4.27 -13.13 -7.35
C TRP A 78 5.36 -14.21 -7.32
N GLY A 79 4.99 -15.47 -7.08
CA GLY A 79 5.90 -16.61 -7.21
C GLY A 79 7.16 -16.44 -6.38
N HIS A 80 8.34 -16.55 -7.01
CA HIS A 80 9.65 -16.46 -6.36
C HIS A 80 10.22 -15.03 -6.37
N GLY A 81 9.36 -14.01 -6.49
CA GLY A 81 9.79 -12.63 -6.40
C GLY A 81 10.47 -12.31 -5.07
N ASP A 82 11.39 -11.35 -5.08
CA ASP A 82 12.11 -10.91 -3.89
C ASP A 82 11.28 -9.86 -3.13
N TYR A 83 10.38 -10.34 -2.27
CA TYR A 83 9.51 -9.50 -1.45
C TYR A 83 9.25 -10.10 -0.07
N ARG A 84 8.89 -9.22 0.88
CA ARG A 84 8.32 -9.58 2.19
C ARG A 84 7.03 -8.81 2.41
N ILE A 85 6.02 -9.49 2.95
CA ILE A 85 4.71 -8.93 3.27
C ILE A 85 4.62 -8.78 4.79
N PHE A 86 4.62 -7.54 5.26
CA PHE A 86 4.41 -7.20 6.66
C PHE A 86 2.92 -6.98 6.88
N VAL A 87 2.32 -7.79 7.74
CA VAL A 87 0.90 -7.75 8.04
C VAL A 87 0.68 -7.24 9.45
N GLY A 88 0.01 -6.09 9.56
CA GLY A 88 -0.24 -5.41 10.81
C GLY A 88 -1.60 -5.80 11.36
N VAL A 89 -1.64 -6.36 12.56
CA VAL A 89 -2.87 -6.82 13.23
C VAL A 89 -2.94 -6.27 14.65
N TYR A 90 -4.07 -6.46 15.33
CA TYR A 90 -4.32 -5.93 16.67
C TYR A 90 -4.63 -7.04 17.67
N PRO A 91 -4.26 -6.91 18.96
CA PRO A 91 -4.44 -7.95 19.96
C PRO A 91 -5.88 -8.39 20.20
N ASN A 92 -6.85 -7.49 20.00
CA ASN A 92 -8.28 -7.74 20.19
C ASN A 92 -8.99 -8.28 18.94
N ASP A 93 -8.24 -8.79 17.95
CA ASP A 93 -8.73 -9.45 16.75
C ASP A 93 -8.01 -10.79 16.52
N PRO A 94 -8.26 -11.78 17.41
CA PRO A 94 -7.59 -13.07 17.37
C PRO A 94 -7.87 -13.83 16.08
N GLU A 95 -9.07 -13.70 15.50
CA GLU A 95 -9.43 -14.38 14.26
C GLU A 95 -8.53 -13.95 13.08
N THR A 96 -8.23 -12.66 12.97
CA THR A 96 -7.32 -12.14 11.93
C THR A 96 -5.87 -12.50 12.25
N ILE A 97 -5.48 -12.51 13.53
CA ILE A 97 -4.15 -12.99 13.96
C ILE A 97 -3.94 -14.44 13.52
N ASP A 98 -4.87 -15.34 13.83
CA ASP A 98 -4.77 -16.76 13.54
C ASP A 98 -4.71 -17.03 12.03
N ALA A 99 -5.53 -16.31 11.25
CA ALA A 99 -5.54 -16.42 9.79
C ALA A 99 -4.19 -16.03 9.16
N VAL A 100 -3.51 -15.02 9.71
CA VAL A 100 -2.18 -14.60 9.22
C VAL A 100 -1.08 -15.50 9.77
N ALA A 101 -1.15 -15.88 11.05
CA ALA A 101 -0.16 -16.72 11.71
C ALA A 101 -0.03 -18.09 11.00
N GLY A 102 -1.15 -18.72 10.66
CA GLY A 102 -1.13 -20.01 9.94
C GLY A 102 -0.42 -19.94 8.58
N LEU A 103 -0.44 -18.78 7.90
CA LEU A 103 0.31 -18.58 6.67
C LEU A 103 1.78 -18.18 6.93
N ALA A 104 2.04 -17.40 7.97
CA ALA A 104 3.38 -16.98 8.37
C ALA A 104 4.25 -18.16 8.85
N GLU A 105 3.64 -19.18 9.46
CA GLU A 105 4.35 -20.43 9.81
C GLU A 105 4.83 -21.19 8.58
N GLY A 106 4.06 -21.17 7.48
CA GLY A 106 4.37 -21.88 6.25
C GLY A 106 5.24 -21.10 5.26
N ASP A 107 5.31 -19.77 5.38
CA ASP A 107 6.02 -18.91 4.43
C ASP A 107 6.78 -17.77 5.14
N PRO A 108 8.13 -17.79 5.15
CA PRO A 108 8.94 -16.80 5.86
C PRO A 108 8.89 -15.39 5.24
N ARG A 109 8.22 -15.22 4.09
CA ARG A 109 7.99 -13.92 3.48
C ARG A 109 6.86 -13.17 4.15
N ILE A 110 5.99 -13.84 4.90
CA ILE A 110 4.93 -13.19 5.67
C ILE A 110 5.45 -12.89 7.07
N VAL A 111 5.45 -11.61 7.42
CA VAL A 111 5.85 -11.12 8.74
C VAL A 111 4.62 -10.61 9.46
N LEU A 112 4.22 -11.33 10.50
CA LEU A 112 3.13 -10.94 11.39
C LEU A 112 3.63 -9.88 12.39
N ALA A 113 3.06 -8.68 12.36
CA ALA A 113 3.35 -7.61 13.30
C ALA A 113 2.09 -7.28 14.12
N ILE A 114 2.10 -7.66 15.40
CA ILE A 114 0.99 -7.40 16.33
C ILE A 114 1.19 -6.02 16.98
N HIS A 115 0.16 -5.19 16.94
CA HIS A 115 0.16 -3.86 17.54
C HIS A 115 0.17 -3.95 19.08
N ASN A 116 0.74 -2.95 19.76
CA ASN A 116 0.84 -2.92 21.23
C ASN A 116 -0.41 -2.38 21.95
N ARG A 117 -1.44 -2.03 21.19
CA ARG A 117 -2.70 -1.42 21.65
C ARG A 117 -3.84 -2.13 20.94
N GLU A 118 -4.98 -2.22 21.62
CA GLU A 118 -6.23 -2.67 21.01
C GLU A 118 -6.62 -1.77 19.84
N GLY A 119 -7.11 -2.41 18.78
CA GLY A 119 -7.58 -1.76 17.57
C GLY A 119 -9.07 -1.38 17.61
N PRO A 120 -9.52 -0.60 16.61
CA PRO A 120 -8.69 -0.04 15.56
C PRO A 120 -7.97 1.23 16.03
N THR A 121 -6.71 1.38 15.62
CA THR A 121 -6.07 2.70 15.55
C THR A 121 -6.30 3.30 14.16
N THR A 122 -5.61 4.39 13.81
CA THR A 122 -5.64 4.90 12.43
C THR A 122 -4.85 3.98 11.49
N LYS A 123 -5.16 4.02 10.19
CA LYS A 123 -4.36 3.35 9.16
C LYS A 123 -2.90 3.79 9.20
N ALA A 124 -2.64 5.07 9.42
CA ALA A 124 -1.29 5.61 9.53
C ALA A 124 -0.52 5.03 10.72
N ASP A 125 -1.18 4.86 11.87
CA ASP A 125 -0.54 4.27 13.06
C ASP A 125 -0.16 2.80 12.83
N CYS A 126 -1.05 2.02 12.21
CA CYS A 126 -0.74 0.64 11.81
C CYS A 126 0.40 0.57 10.78
N LEU A 127 0.43 1.46 9.79
CA LEU A 127 1.53 1.53 8.84
C LEU A 127 2.86 1.91 9.51
N ASN A 128 2.85 2.75 10.54
CA ASN A 128 4.05 3.06 11.33
C ASN A 128 4.56 1.85 12.12
N LEU A 129 3.67 0.97 12.61
CA LEU A 129 4.07 -0.30 13.19
C LEU A 129 4.80 -1.16 12.15
N LEU A 130 4.24 -1.31 10.95
CA LEU A 130 4.81 -2.13 9.89
C LEU A 130 6.15 -1.58 9.39
N TRP A 131 6.25 -0.26 9.28
CA TRP A 131 7.51 0.41 8.98
C TRP A 131 8.62 0.07 9.99
N ARG A 132 8.31 0.12 11.30
CA ARG A 132 9.28 -0.26 12.34
C ARG A 132 9.61 -1.76 12.32
N ALA A 133 8.69 -2.62 11.89
CA ALA A 133 8.95 -4.05 11.72
C ALA A 133 9.93 -4.29 10.56
N MET A 134 9.70 -3.61 9.45
CA MET A 134 10.57 -3.64 8.28
C MET A 134 11.98 -3.13 8.62
N GLN A 135 12.10 -1.99 9.31
CA GLN A 135 13.40 -1.47 9.76
C GLN A 135 14.17 -2.45 10.65
N ARG A 136 13.47 -3.22 11.49
CA ARG A 136 14.10 -4.28 12.31
C ARG A 136 14.66 -5.41 11.45
N ASP A 137 13.91 -5.83 10.43
CA ASP A 137 14.37 -6.85 9.48
C ASP A 137 15.58 -6.35 8.66
N GLU A 138 15.58 -5.09 8.21
CA GLU A 138 16.73 -4.48 7.53
C GLU A 138 17.97 -4.43 8.42
N GLN A 139 17.82 -3.98 9.67
CA GLN A 139 18.94 -3.93 10.63
C GLN A 139 19.50 -5.32 10.95
N ALA A 140 18.67 -6.35 10.90
CA ALA A 140 19.07 -7.74 11.09
C ALA A 140 19.67 -8.39 9.83
N GLY A 141 19.66 -7.71 8.68
CA GLY A 141 20.10 -8.26 7.39
C GLY A 141 19.16 -9.34 6.84
N ILE A 142 17.92 -9.38 7.33
CA ILE A 142 16.87 -10.31 6.88
C ILE A 142 16.11 -9.71 5.70
N MET A 143 16.11 -8.38 5.59
CA MET A 143 15.63 -7.62 4.43
C MET A 143 16.79 -7.15 3.56
#